data_AF-A0A933AHG5-F1
#
_entry.id   AF-A0A933AHG5-F1
#
_cell.length_a   1.000
_cell.length_b   1.000
_cell.length_c   1.000
_cell.angle_alpha   90.00
_cell.angle_beta   90.00
_cell.angle_gamma   90.00
#
_symmetry.space_group_name_H-M   'P 1'
#
loop_
_entity.id
_entity.type
_entity.pdbx_description
1 polymer ?
#
loop_
_entity_poly.entity_id
_entity_poly.type
_entity_poly.pdbx_seq_one_letter_code
_entity_poly.pdbx_strand_id
1 'polypeptide(L)'
;MTKTSGVRLLFPVVVAALAVAAAGCASGPQDVPRAAATDSPRAGRGSPVLAFDTLQVDLGTVQRRQEGFQTFLAINRGGSPLRIGPVKVRVEQGCSVAETVTQSTEVQPNEVVALPVKFSQHRELGPHHLLLDVASNDPVRPLTTLSLRFMVTESAAAPANGPRLRVDKDVVDIGKVPHDWPMYEQFTLRNDGSAPLVLQGTPVVRVEEGC
;
A
#
# COMPACT_ATOMS: atom_id res chain seq x y z
N MET A 1 -47.28 24.59 -27.32
CA MET A 1 -47.97 25.85 -26.93
C MET A 1 -48.10 25.77 -25.41
N THR A 2 -47.45 26.53 -24.53
CA THR A 2 -47.06 27.95 -24.44
C THR A 2 -45.98 28.05 -23.33
N LYS A 3 -44.79 28.65 -23.55
CA LYS A 3 -44.33 29.97 -22.99
C LYS A 3 -45.03 30.37 -21.67
N THR A 4 -44.36 30.76 -20.57
CA THR A 4 -43.56 32.00 -20.32
C THR A 4 -43.09 31.92 -18.85
N SER A 5 -41.84 32.19 -18.43
CA SER A 5 -41.21 33.46 -17.98
C SER A 5 -40.20 33.04 -16.87
N GLY A 6 -38.98 33.52 -16.67
CA GLY A 6 -38.34 34.78 -17.01
C GLY A 6 -38.18 35.64 -15.75
N VAL A 7 -37.06 35.53 -15.01
CA VAL A 7 -36.53 36.62 -14.15
C VAL A 7 -35.00 36.56 -14.14
N ARG A 8 -34.40 37.58 -14.76
CA ARG A 8 -33.00 38.01 -14.59
C ARG A 8 -33.00 39.16 -13.58
N LEU A 9 -32.09 39.15 -12.63
CA LEU A 9 -31.74 40.33 -11.84
C LEU A 9 -30.28 40.68 -12.09
N LEU A 10 -30.10 41.83 -12.73
CA LEU A 10 -28.88 42.61 -12.92
C LEU A 10 -28.63 43.52 -11.71
N PHE A 11 -27.44 44.12 -11.68
CA PHE A 11 -26.98 45.34 -10.98
C PHE A 11 -25.82 45.11 -9.97
N PRO A 12 -24.91 46.08 -9.78
CA PRO A 12 -24.17 46.85 -10.78
C PRO A 12 -22.65 46.77 -10.57
N VAL A 13 -21.93 47.13 -11.63
CA VAL A 13 -20.51 47.51 -11.61
C VAL A 13 -20.35 48.83 -10.85
N VAL A 14 -19.44 48.88 -9.88
CA VAL A 14 -18.88 50.13 -9.35
C VAL A 14 -17.38 50.08 -9.57
N VAL A 15 -16.91 50.94 -10.48
CA VAL A 15 -15.51 51.31 -10.64
C VAL A 15 -15.26 52.50 -9.73
N ALA A 16 -14.30 52.37 -8.81
CA ALA A 16 -13.70 53.50 -8.13
C ALA A 16 -12.18 53.31 -8.14
N ALA A 17 -11.51 54.11 -8.96
CA ALA A 17 -10.08 54.36 -8.88
C ALA A 17 -9.86 55.64 -8.08
N LEU A 18 -8.93 55.66 -7.13
CA LEU A 18 -8.04 56.81 -6.92
C LEU A 18 -6.86 56.50 -5.98
N ALA A 19 -5.69 56.87 -6.49
CA ALA A 19 -4.54 57.52 -5.85
C ALA A 19 -3.67 56.82 -4.79
N VAL A 20 -2.38 56.83 -5.14
CA VAL A 20 -1.14 56.48 -4.43
C VAL A 20 -0.90 57.34 -3.18
N ALA A 21 -0.37 56.73 -2.12
CA ALA A 21 0.51 57.40 -1.17
C ALA A 21 1.59 56.40 -0.71
N ALA A 22 2.85 56.72 -1.02
CA ALA A 22 4.02 56.07 -0.48
C ALA A 22 4.44 56.80 0.81
N ALA A 23 4.63 56.06 1.91
CA ALA A 23 5.41 56.49 3.06
C ALA A 23 5.80 55.29 3.94
N GLY A 24 7.07 54.91 3.86
CA GLY A 24 7.98 54.73 5.01
C GLY A 24 7.61 53.85 6.20
N CYS A 25 8.36 52.74 6.28
CA CYS A 25 9.14 52.27 7.44
C CYS A 25 8.54 51.33 8.50
N ALA A 26 9.36 50.29 8.75
CA ALA A 26 9.56 49.51 9.97
C ALA A 26 8.71 48.24 10.18
N SER A 27 9.11 47.16 9.50
CA SER A 27 8.92 45.80 10.01
C SER A 27 10.29 45.26 10.45
N GLY A 28 10.49 45.17 11.77
CA GLY A 28 11.65 44.52 12.38
C GLY A 28 11.70 43.01 12.11
N PRO A 29 12.83 42.34 12.37
CA PRO A 29 12.95 40.90 12.15
C PRO A 29 12.10 40.18 13.21
N GLN A 30 10.97 39.61 12.80
CA GLN A 30 10.30 38.60 13.61
C GLN A 30 11.08 37.30 13.47
N ASP A 31 11.96 37.06 14.44
CA ASP A 31 12.42 35.74 14.83
C ASP A 31 11.20 34.85 15.11
N VAL A 32 10.77 34.12 14.08
CA VAL A 32 9.89 32.96 14.26
C VAL A 32 10.75 31.83 14.83
N PRO A 33 10.45 31.30 16.04
CA PRO A 33 11.11 30.11 16.52
C PRO A 33 10.81 28.99 15.54
N ARG A 34 11.85 28.53 14.84
CA ARG A 34 11.81 27.32 14.03
C ARG A 34 11.45 26.18 14.96
N ALA A 35 10.18 25.78 14.94
CA ALA A 35 9.70 24.55 15.54
C ALA A 35 10.66 23.44 15.11
N ALA A 36 11.31 22.84 16.11
CA ALA A 36 12.23 21.75 15.93
C ALA A 36 11.49 20.64 15.18
N ALA A 37 11.83 20.48 13.90
CA ALA A 37 11.60 19.24 13.20
C ALA A 37 12.39 18.19 14.00
N THR A 38 11.67 17.30 14.68
CA THR A 38 12.25 16.11 15.29
C THR A 38 13.03 15.36 14.22
N ASP A 39 14.35 15.41 14.36
CA ASP A 39 15.33 14.69 13.55
C ASP A 39 14.99 13.19 13.56
N SER A 40 14.53 12.71 12.41
CA SER A 40 14.70 11.30 12.07
C SER A 40 16.20 11.11 11.77
N PRO A 41 16.90 10.10 12.33
CA PRO A 41 18.34 9.99 12.15
C PRO A 41 18.66 9.87 10.65
N ARG A 42 19.41 10.84 10.10
CA ARG A 42 19.93 10.76 8.74
C ARG A 42 20.90 9.58 8.65
N ALA A 43 20.39 8.44 8.19
CA ALA A 43 21.24 7.45 7.55
C ALA A 43 22.01 8.15 6.40
N GLY A 44 23.33 8.02 6.42
CA GLY A 44 24.24 8.76 5.56
C GLY A 44 24.01 8.46 4.08
N ARG A 45 24.37 9.41 3.20
CA ARG A 45 24.21 9.37 1.74
C ARG A 45 24.90 8.19 1.00
N GLY A 46 25.40 7.19 1.72
CA GLY A 46 26.02 5.98 1.17
C GLY A 46 25.71 4.70 1.95
N SER A 47 24.69 4.73 2.83
CA SER A 47 24.25 3.55 3.60
C SER A 47 22.88 3.07 3.11
N PRO A 48 22.55 1.78 3.26
CA PRO A 48 21.25 1.28 2.87
C PRO A 48 20.20 1.73 3.88
N VAL A 49 18.99 2.02 3.42
CA VAL A 49 17.90 2.47 4.29
C VAL A 49 16.63 1.73 3.89
N LEU A 50 16.15 0.87 4.77
CA LEU A 50 14.88 0.19 4.56
C LEU A 50 13.73 1.10 4.97
N ALA A 51 12.80 1.29 4.04
CA ALA A 51 11.52 1.93 4.27
C ALA A 51 10.40 1.08 3.69
N PHE A 52 9.20 1.27 4.19
CA PHE A 52 7.99 0.64 3.69
C PHE A 52 6.97 1.70 3.26
N ASP A 53 6.05 1.33 2.38
CA ASP A 53 4.85 2.10 2.09
C ASP A 53 3.96 2.25 3.33
N THR A 54 3.79 1.17 4.08
CA THR A 54 3.09 1.14 5.35
C THR A 54 3.75 0.19 6.34
N LEU A 55 3.68 0.55 7.63
CA LEU A 55 4.10 -0.32 8.73
C LEU A 55 2.93 -1.05 9.38
N GLN A 56 1.69 -0.65 9.08
CA GLN A 56 0.49 -1.21 9.69
C GLN A 56 -0.60 -1.40 8.64
N VAL A 57 -1.19 -2.58 8.63
CA VAL A 57 -2.33 -2.92 7.79
C VAL A 57 -3.42 -3.55 8.65
N ASP A 58 -4.65 -3.11 8.42
CA ASP A 58 -5.85 -3.79 8.92
C ASP A 58 -6.62 -4.33 7.71
N LEU A 59 -6.77 -5.65 7.63
CA LEU A 59 -7.53 -6.30 6.55
C LEU A 59 -9.03 -6.31 6.81
N GLY A 60 -9.47 -5.82 7.97
CA GLY A 60 -10.85 -5.91 8.42
C GLY A 60 -11.24 -7.36 8.67
N THR A 61 -12.35 -7.80 8.06
CA THR A 61 -12.90 -9.14 8.27
C THR A 61 -12.44 -10.11 7.20
N VAL A 62 -11.82 -11.22 7.63
CA VAL A 62 -11.44 -12.34 6.77
C VAL A 62 -12.27 -13.58 7.12
N GLN A 63 -12.57 -14.41 6.12
CA GLN A 63 -13.35 -15.61 6.35
C GLN A 63 -12.46 -16.79 6.77
N ARG A 64 -12.98 -17.62 7.67
CA ARG A 64 -12.32 -18.86 8.09
C ARG A 64 -12.06 -19.77 6.88
N ARG A 65 -10.93 -20.51 6.92
CA ARG A 65 -10.49 -21.47 5.88
C ARG A 65 -10.19 -20.86 4.51
N GLN A 66 -10.16 -19.54 4.38
CA GLN A 66 -9.58 -18.89 3.21
C GLN A 66 -8.11 -18.62 3.46
N GLU A 67 -7.31 -18.75 2.40
CA GLU A 67 -5.99 -18.15 2.39
C GLU A 67 -6.14 -16.64 2.20
N GLY A 68 -5.25 -15.87 2.78
CA GLY A 68 -5.16 -14.48 2.40
C GLY A 68 -3.73 -14.03 2.20
N PHE A 69 -3.65 -12.88 1.54
CA PHE A 69 -2.43 -12.32 1.01
C PHE A 69 -2.39 -10.84 1.37
N GLN A 70 -1.24 -10.40 1.85
CA GLN A 70 -0.91 -8.99 1.98
C GLN A 70 0.45 -8.75 1.36
N THR A 71 0.58 -7.66 0.59
CA THR A 71 1.87 -7.22 0.04
C THR A 71 2.28 -5.94 0.73
N PHE A 72 3.51 -5.90 1.22
CA PHE A 72 4.17 -4.66 1.66
C PHE A 72 5.16 -4.24 0.58
N LEU A 73 5.33 -2.94 0.36
CA LEU A 73 6.32 -2.44 -0.59
C LEU A 73 7.55 -2.00 0.18
N ALA A 74 8.65 -2.74 0.06
CA ALA A 74 9.93 -2.32 0.60
C ALA A 74 10.64 -1.42 -0.41
N ILE A 75 11.22 -0.34 0.11
CA ILE A 75 11.85 0.72 -0.66
C ILE A 75 13.25 0.94 -0.08
N ASN A 76 14.29 0.85 -0.91
CA ASN A 76 15.62 1.28 -0.50
C ASN A 76 15.74 2.79 -0.68
N ARG A 77 15.63 3.56 0.41
CA ARG A 77 15.81 5.02 0.40
C ARG A 77 17.26 5.44 0.66
N GLY A 78 18.17 4.48 0.72
CA GLY A 78 19.57 4.66 0.99
C GLY A 78 20.40 4.94 -0.25
N GLY A 79 21.71 5.11 -0.04
CA GLY A 79 22.69 5.34 -1.10
C GLY A 79 23.48 4.10 -1.54
N SER A 80 23.20 2.92 -0.96
CA SER A 80 23.90 1.66 -1.26
C SER A 80 22.93 0.47 -1.30
N PRO A 81 23.32 -0.69 -1.86
CA PRO A 81 22.46 -1.87 -1.92
C PRO A 81 21.96 -2.33 -0.55
N LEU A 82 20.65 -2.53 -0.45
CA LEU A 82 19.95 -3.01 0.73
C LEU A 82 19.72 -4.52 0.59
N ARG A 83 20.14 -5.30 1.57
CA ARG A 83 19.83 -6.73 1.66
C ARG A 83 18.73 -6.94 2.69
N ILE A 84 17.60 -7.47 2.23
CA ILE A 84 16.48 -7.88 3.06
C ILE A 84 16.64 -9.37 3.34
N GLY A 85 16.70 -9.71 4.63
CA GLY A 85 16.81 -11.09 5.12
C GLY A 85 15.45 -11.77 5.27
N PRO A 86 15.43 -12.99 5.85
CA PRO A 86 14.19 -13.73 6.04
C PRO A 86 13.22 -12.98 6.94
N VAL A 87 11.93 -13.03 6.59
CA VAL A 87 10.86 -12.46 7.40
C VAL A 87 10.44 -13.48 8.45
N LYS A 88 10.40 -13.06 9.72
CA LYS A 88 9.91 -13.89 10.82
C LYS A 88 8.53 -13.43 11.24
N VAL A 89 7.58 -14.35 11.34
CA VAL A 89 6.24 -14.01 11.84
C VAL A 89 6.15 -14.34 13.32
N ARG A 90 5.68 -13.37 14.10
CA ARG A 90 5.23 -13.54 15.48
C ARG A 90 3.73 -13.33 15.57
N VAL A 91 3.08 -14.16 16.37
CA VAL A 91 1.66 -14.05 16.66
C VAL A 91 1.52 -13.37 18.03
N GLU A 92 0.92 -12.17 18.08
CA GLU A 92 0.58 -11.51 19.34
C GLU A 92 -0.82 -11.92 19.84
N GLN A 93 -1.75 -12.12 18.91
CA GLN A 93 -3.12 -12.53 19.22
C GLN A 93 -3.67 -13.49 18.16
N GLY A 94 -4.38 -14.51 18.62
CA GLY A 94 -4.97 -15.59 17.81
C GLY A 94 -4.00 -16.74 17.53
N CYS A 95 -4.41 -17.68 16.69
CA CYS A 95 -3.58 -18.79 16.21
C CYS A 95 -3.65 -18.81 14.69
N SER A 96 -2.72 -18.08 14.05
CA SER A 96 -2.56 -18.09 12.60
C SER A 96 -1.20 -18.65 12.23
N VAL A 97 -1.21 -19.62 11.33
CA VAL A 97 -0.02 -20.09 10.64
C VAL A 97 0.21 -19.12 9.49
N ALA A 98 1.18 -18.23 9.62
CA ALA A 98 1.60 -17.37 8.53
C ALA A 98 2.88 -17.95 7.93
N GLU A 99 2.88 -18.15 6.62
CA GLU A 99 4.05 -18.59 5.87
C GLU A 99 4.53 -17.42 5.02
N THR A 100 5.71 -16.92 5.32
CA THR A 100 6.32 -15.85 4.53
C THR A 100 6.90 -16.46 3.27
N VAL A 101 6.43 -16.01 2.11
CA VAL A 101 6.92 -16.47 0.80
C VAL A 101 8.24 -15.77 0.44
N THR A 102 8.60 -14.69 1.14
CA THR A 102 9.74 -13.86 0.72
C THR A 102 11.08 -14.48 1.14
N GLN A 103 11.89 -14.80 0.13
CA GLN A 103 13.30 -15.17 0.28
C GLN A 103 14.17 -13.92 0.46
N SER A 104 15.45 -14.11 0.82
CA SER A 104 16.39 -13.00 0.91
C SER A 104 16.52 -12.29 -0.44
N THR A 105 16.49 -10.96 -0.45
CA THR A 105 16.56 -10.17 -1.70
C THR A 105 17.49 -8.97 -1.53
N GLU A 106 18.21 -8.63 -2.60
CA GLU A 106 18.99 -7.39 -2.69
C GLU A 106 18.21 -6.34 -3.49
N VAL A 107 18.20 -5.10 -3.00
CA VAL A 107 17.41 -3.98 -3.53
C VAL A 107 18.34 -2.79 -3.77
N GLN A 108 18.45 -2.33 -5.02
CA GLN A 108 19.31 -1.21 -5.40
C GLN A 108 18.78 0.13 -4.85
N PRO A 109 19.61 1.18 -4.76
CA PRO A 109 19.15 2.50 -4.32
C PRO A 109 17.93 3.01 -5.11
N ASN A 110 16.90 3.46 -4.39
CA ASN A 110 15.60 3.92 -4.90
C ASN A 110 14.73 2.85 -5.59
N GLU A 111 15.15 1.59 -5.57
CA GLU A 111 14.33 0.48 -6.07
C GLU A 111 13.23 0.12 -5.05
N VAL A 112 12.12 -0.39 -5.60
CA VAL A 112 10.96 -0.86 -4.84
C VAL A 112 10.76 -2.34 -5.13
N VAL A 113 10.61 -3.14 -4.07
CA VAL A 113 10.33 -4.57 -4.17
C VAL A 113 9.06 -4.93 -3.41
N ALA A 114 8.29 -5.86 -3.98
CA ALA A 114 7.10 -6.39 -3.33
C ALA A 114 7.50 -7.49 -2.33
N LEU A 115 7.04 -7.35 -1.09
CA LEU A 115 7.21 -8.33 -0.02
C LEU A 115 5.87 -8.97 0.31
N PRO A 116 5.56 -10.12 -0.30
CA PRO A 116 4.30 -10.79 -0.04
C PRO A 116 4.32 -11.69 1.18
N VAL A 117 3.22 -11.58 1.89
CA VAL A 117 2.90 -12.34 3.08
C VAL A 117 1.68 -13.17 2.76
N LYS A 118 1.84 -14.49 2.81
CA LYS A 118 0.73 -15.44 2.76
C LYS A 118 0.39 -15.84 4.20
N PHE A 119 -0.89 -15.89 4.50
CA PHE A 119 -1.37 -16.42 5.77
C PHE A 119 -2.33 -17.57 5.47
N SER A 120 -2.07 -18.72 6.09
CA SER A 120 -2.77 -19.97 5.78
C SER A 120 -3.91 -20.20 6.77
N GLN A 121 -4.90 -20.94 6.26
CA GLN A 121 -6.13 -21.43 6.89
C GLN A 121 -6.29 -21.11 8.38
N HIS A 122 -6.88 -19.95 8.66
CA HIS A 122 -7.25 -19.54 10.01
C HIS A 122 -8.16 -20.58 10.65
N ARG A 123 -7.74 -21.17 11.77
CA ARG A 123 -8.54 -22.15 12.51
C ARG A 123 -9.39 -21.50 13.59
N GLU A 124 -8.86 -20.45 14.20
CA GLU A 124 -9.52 -19.71 15.27
C GLU A 124 -10.34 -18.54 14.73
N LEU A 125 -11.46 -18.28 15.39
CA LEU A 125 -12.30 -17.11 15.13
C LEU A 125 -11.87 -15.94 16.02
N GLY A 126 -12.24 -14.74 15.62
CA GLY A 126 -12.02 -13.52 16.38
C GLY A 126 -10.78 -12.73 15.92
N PRO A 127 -10.34 -11.76 16.74
CA PRO A 127 -9.25 -10.85 16.39
C PRO A 127 -7.92 -11.59 16.30
N HIS A 128 -7.16 -11.23 15.28
CA HIS A 128 -5.81 -11.70 15.02
C HIS A 128 -4.89 -10.50 14.88
N HIS A 129 -3.69 -10.63 15.46
CA HIS A 129 -2.67 -9.61 15.39
C HIS A 129 -1.31 -10.29 15.19
N LEU A 130 -0.74 -10.06 14.01
CA LEU A 130 0.55 -10.60 13.60
C LEU A 130 1.58 -9.47 13.53
N LEU A 131 2.79 -9.79 13.98
CA LEU A 131 3.97 -8.96 13.80
C LEU A 131 4.94 -9.65 12.84
N LEU A 132 5.38 -8.93 11.82
CA LEU A 132 6.36 -9.41 10.85
C LEU A 132 7.67 -8.69 11.06
N ASP A 133 8.67 -9.45 11.47
CA ASP A 133 10.02 -8.97 11.66
C ASP A 133 10.83 -9.15 10.38
N VAL A 134 11.18 -8.02 9.77
CA VAL A 134 11.97 -7.96 8.55
C VAL A 134 13.39 -7.57 8.91
N ALA A 135 14.31 -8.53 8.81
CA ALA A 135 15.74 -8.29 9.02
C ALA A 135 16.35 -7.62 7.78
N SER A 136 17.31 -6.71 7.97
CA SER A 136 18.05 -6.10 6.87
C SER A 136 19.46 -5.66 7.28
N ASN A 137 20.27 -5.24 6.31
CA ASN A 137 21.56 -4.59 6.54
C ASN A 137 21.47 -3.06 6.73
N ASP A 138 20.28 -2.49 6.96
CA ASP A 138 20.12 -1.08 7.37
C ASP A 138 20.87 -0.87 8.71
N PRO A 139 21.91 -0.01 8.76
CA PRO A 139 22.75 0.16 9.94
C PRO A 139 22.03 0.88 11.09
N VAL A 140 20.95 1.61 10.80
CA VAL A 140 20.15 2.32 11.79
C VAL A 140 19.02 1.42 12.30
N ARG A 141 18.39 0.65 11.40
CA ARG A 141 17.25 -0.23 11.71
C ARG A 141 17.43 -1.62 11.09
N PRO A 142 18.32 -2.45 11.66
CA PRO A 142 18.58 -3.80 11.13
C PRO A 142 17.38 -4.74 11.26
N LEU A 143 16.39 -4.39 12.09
CA LEU A 143 15.13 -5.11 12.22
C LEU A 143 13.99 -4.11 12.17
N THR A 144 13.09 -4.27 11.21
CA THR A 144 11.85 -3.48 11.09
C THR A 144 10.65 -4.38 11.32
N THR A 145 9.73 -3.98 12.19
CA THR A 145 8.52 -4.77 12.50
C THR A 145 7.31 -4.15 11.82
N LEU A 146 6.57 -4.97 11.07
CA LEU A 146 5.29 -4.63 10.44
C LEU A 146 4.14 -5.22 11.27
N SER A 147 3.01 -4.54 11.33
CA SER A 147 1.81 -4.98 12.06
C SER A 147 0.68 -5.30 11.09
N LEU A 148 0.09 -6.48 11.25
CA LEU A 148 -1.08 -6.92 10.49
C LEU A 148 -2.21 -7.28 11.45
N ARG A 149 -3.36 -6.62 11.31
CA ARG A 149 -4.56 -6.87 12.10
C ARG A 149 -5.69 -7.35 11.20
N PHE A 150 -6.51 -8.27 11.72
CA PHE A 150 -7.73 -8.72 11.05
C PHE A 150 -8.65 -9.44 12.03
N MET A 151 -9.92 -9.57 11.67
CA MET A 151 -10.92 -10.34 12.41
C MET A 151 -11.35 -11.54 11.58
N VAL A 152 -11.14 -12.75 12.11
CA VAL A 152 -11.60 -13.98 11.46
C VAL A 152 -13.04 -14.25 11.88
N THR A 153 -13.95 -14.32 10.91
CA THR A 153 -15.33 -14.75 11.15
C THR A 153 -15.58 -16.11 10.52
N GLU A 154 -16.64 -16.77 10.98
CA GLU A 154 -17.15 -17.97 10.31
C GLU A 154 -17.33 -17.69 8.82
N SER A 155 -16.95 -18.66 7.97
CA SER A 155 -17.26 -18.52 6.56
C SER A 155 -18.76 -18.69 6.42
N ALA A 156 -19.48 -17.60 6.19
CA ALA A 156 -20.83 -17.71 5.67
C ALA A 156 -20.68 -18.38 4.29
N ALA A 157 -21.38 -19.48 4.06
CA ALA A 157 -21.50 -20.04 2.71
C ALA A 157 -21.77 -18.87 1.76
N ALA A 158 -20.88 -18.65 0.79
CA ALA A 158 -21.04 -17.57 -0.16
C ALA A 158 -22.48 -17.62 -0.66
N PRO A 159 -23.26 -16.52 -0.52
CA PRO A 159 -24.67 -16.58 -0.88
C PRO A 159 -24.76 -17.13 -2.30
N ALA A 160 -25.71 -18.04 -2.53
CA ALA A 160 -25.97 -18.56 -3.87
C ALA A 160 -26.07 -17.40 -4.87
N ASN A 161 -26.56 -16.24 -4.39
CA ASN A 161 -26.72 -14.99 -5.12
C ASN A 161 -25.78 -13.85 -4.68
N GLY A 162 -24.46 -14.09 -4.63
CA GLY A 162 -23.44 -13.06 -4.35
C GLY A 162 -22.56 -12.71 -5.56
N PRO A 163 -21.69 -11.68 -5.47
CA PRO A 163 -20.68 -11.42 -6.50
C PRO A 163 -19.66 -12.57 -6.51
N ARG A 164 -19.19 -12.97 -7.70
CA ARG A 164 -18.20 -14.05 -7.87
C ARG A 164 -17.17 -13.65 -8.91
N LEU A 165 -15.98 -13.28 -8.45
CA LEU A 165 -14.87 -13.02 -9.36
C LEU A 165 -14.37 -14.33 -9.95
N ARG A 166 -14.20 -14.36 -11.27
CA ARG A 166 -13.51 -15.40 -11.99
C ARG A 166 -12.44 -14.78 -12.87
N VAL A 167 -11.26 -15.38 -12.84
CA VAL A 167 -10.16 -15.07 -13.75
C VAL A 167 -10.16 -16.14 -14.84
N ASP A 168 -9.84 -15.77 -16.07
CA ASP A 168 -9.73 -16.71 -17.19
C ASP A 168 -8.53 -17.66 -17.06
N LYS A 169 -7.46 -17.21 -16.41
CA LYS A 169 -6.22 -17.94 -16.17
C LYS A 169 -5.72 -17.66 -14.76
N ASP A 170 -5.48 -18.71 -13.98
CA ASP A 170 -4.93 -18.58 -12.63
C ASP A 170 -3.38 -18.61 -12.66
N VAL A 171 -2.80 -19.36 -13.60
CA VAL A 171 -1.35 -19.49 -13.83
C VAL A 171 -1.07 -19.33 -15.32
N VAL A 172 -0.01 -18.60 -15.65
CA VAL A 172 0.47 -18.43 -17.02
C VAL A 172 1.91 -18.91 -17.09
N ASP A 173 2.14 -19.98 -17.85
CA ASP A 173 3.49 -20.41 -18.21
C ASP A 173 4.01 -19.53 -19.36
N ILE A 174 5.03 -18.72 -19.04
CA ILE A 174 5.65 -17.77 -19.96
C ILE A 174 6.73 -18.46 -20.81
N GLY A 175 7.10 -19.70 -20.49
CA GLY A 175 8.14 -20.45 -21.17
C GLY A 175 9.53 -19.84 -21.02
N LYS A 176 10.39 -20.06 -22.01
CA LYS A 176 11.76 -19.52 -22.03
C LYS A 176 11.75 -18.11 -22.59
N VAL A 177 11.98 -17.13 -21.71
CA VAL A 177 12.09 -15.72 -22.08
C VAL A 177 13.56 -15.28 -22.06
N PRO A 178 14.04 -14.51 -23.06
CA PRO A 178 15.34 -13.86 -22.98
C PRO A 178 15.43 -12.90 -21.78
N HIS A 179 16.62 -12.77 -21.20
CA HIS A 179 16.88 -11.81 -20.12
C HIS A 179 16.54 -10.38 -20.60
N ASP A 180 15.92 -9.59 -19.71
CA ASP A 180 15.51 -8.20 -19.96
C ASP A 180 14.46 -7.98 -21.06
N TRP A 181 13.70 -9.00 -21.45
CA TRP A 181 12.62 -8.83 -22.42
C TRP A 181 11.27 -8.53 -21.76
N PRO A 182 10.63 -7.37 -22.02
CA PRO A 182 9.33 -7.07 -21.44
C PRO A 182 8.23 -7.94 -22.07
N MET A 183 7.50 -8.67 -21.22
CA MET A 183 6.33 -9.45 -21.60
C MET A 183 5.06 -8.81 -21.05
N TYR A 184 3.99 -8.90 -21.84
CA TYR A 184 2.67 -8.43 -21.45
C TYR A 184 1.69 -9.60 -21.57
N GLU A 185 0.94 -9.85 -20.51
CA GLU A 185 -0.13 -10.83 -20.50
C GLU A 185 -1.42 -10.15 -20.05
N GLN A 186 -2.53 -10.50 -20.70
CA GLN A 186 -3.84 -9.96 -20.37
C GLN A 186 -4.67 -11.02 -19.64
N PHE A 187 -5.22 -10.62 -18.49
CA PHE A 187 -6.16 -11.41 -17.71
C PHE A 187 -7.56 -10.83 -17.87
N THR A 188 -8.54 -11.72 -18.05
CA THR A 188 -9.96 -11.35 -18.12
C THR A 188 -10.61 -11.62 -16.77
N LEU A 189 -11.04 -10.56 -16.12
CA LEU A 189 -11.81 -10.62 -14.88
C LEU A 189 -13.30 -10.61 -15.20
N ARG A 190 -14.03 -11.62 -14.73
CA ARG A 190 -15.47 -11.76 -14.94
C ARG A 190 -16.19 -11.86 -13.60
N ASN A 191 -17.32 -11.17 -13.47
CA ASN A 191 -18.26 -11.40 -12.36
C ASN A 191 -19.29 -12.45 -12.80
N ASP A 192 -19.11 -13.69 -12.37
CA ASP A 192 -20.06 -14.79 -12.55
C ASP A 192 -21.15 -14.83 -11.46
N GLY A 193 -21.12 -13.83 -10.57
CA GLY A 193 -22.10 -13.66 -9.51
C GLY A 193 -23.36 -12.93 -9.99
N SER A 194 -24.39 -12.94 -9.15
CA SER A 194 -25.65 -12.23 -9.41
C SER A 194 -25.77 -10.90 -8.67
N ALA A 195 -24.71 -10.46 -7.99
CA ALA A 195 -24.62 -9.15 -7.36
C ALA A 195 -23.40 -8.36 -7.87
N PRO A 196 -23.39 -7.02 -7.77
CA PRO A 196 -22.26 -6.19 -8.21
C PRO A 196 -20.94 -6.57 -7.51
N LEU A 197 -19.89 -6.75 -8.30
CA LEU A 197 -18.52 -6.99 -7.80
C LEU A 197 -17.76 -5.67 -7.80
N VAL A 198 -17.17 -5.32 -6.66
CA VAL A 198 -16.26 -4.18 -6.52
C VAL A 198 -14.85 -4.73 -6.34
N LEU A 199 -13.93 -4.35 -7.23
CA LEU A 199 -12.51 -4.63 -7.06
C LEU A 199 -11.92 -3.54 -6.16
N GLN A 200 -11.33 -3.95 -5.04
CA GLN A 200 -10.63 -3.06 -4.13
C GLN A 200 -9.13 -3.22 -4.32
N GLY A 201 -8.43 -2.13 -4.59
CA GLY A 201 -6.98 -2.12 -4.83
C GLY A 201 -6.57 -2.50 -6.26
N THR A 202 -5.26 -2.67 -6.45
CA THR A 202 -4.66 -3.03 -7.74
C THR A 202 -4.42 -4.54 -7.79
N PRO A 203 -4.87 -5.26 -8.82
CA PRO A 203 -4.53 -6.67 -9.00
C PRO A 203 -3.02 -6.86 -9.04
N VAL A 204 -2.52 -7.87 -8.31
CA VAL A 204 -1.09 -8.18 -8.22
C VAL A 204 -0.85 -9.52 -8.89
N VAL A 205 0.08 -9.55 -9.86
CA VAL A 205 0.58 -10.78 -10.47
C VAL A 205 1.87 -11.18 -9.76
N ARG A 206 2.10 -12.49 -9.62
CA ARG A 206 3.29 -13.05 -8.96
C ARG A 206 3.97 -14.04 -9.90
N VAL A 207 5.29 -14.14 -9.79
CA VAL A 207 6.07 -15.23 -10.38
C VAL A 207 6.08 -16.37 -9.37
N GLU A 208 5.47 -17.50 -9.71
CA GLU A 208 5.49 -18.70 -8.85
C GLU A 208 6.80 -19.49 -9.03
N GLU A 209 7.30 -19.59 -10.26
CA GLU A 209 8.56 -20.23 -10.61
C GLU A 209 9.28 -19.42 -11.69
N GLY A 210 10.56 -19.11 -11.48
CA GLY A 210 11.39 -18.30 -12.38
C GLY A 210 12.15 -17.17 -11.67
N CYS A 211 13.14 -16.60 -12.35
CA CYS A 211 13.96 -15.47 -11.87
C CYS A 211 13.56 -14.17 -12.58
#